data_AF-A0A2A1KDB9-F1
#
_entry.id   AF-A0A2A1KDB9-F1
#
_cell.length_a   1.000
_cell.length_b   1.000
_cell.length_c   1.000
_cell.angle_alpha   90.00
_cell.angle_beta   90.00
_cell.angle_gamma   90.00
#
_symmetry.space_group_name_H-M   'P 1'
#
loop_
_entity.id
_entity.type
_entity.pdbx_description
1 polymer ?
#
loop_
_entity_poly.entity_id
_entity_poly.type
_entity_poly.pdbx_seq_one_letter_code
_entity_poly.pdbx_strand_id
1 'polypeptide(L)'
;MVQRQKKSSVRWFFALAFFIIGVIAYMDRSNISYIAPQMMEDLHMTKQQFGLLASFFSLGYALMQVPSGMLAEKFGPRKMITIALVWWSAFTIFTGMIKHHGLLYLVRFLFGIGEAPMYPSNAVFNANWFSKDEKGRASSMLLAGSYFGPVLAPVITIAIVNAFNWQAVFYIFGAVGILIAILWGIIAKDLPEQHRMVNDAEKHFIMENRDLVQTSKSLPPWNQFFRRVSFYAIAGQYFVVQFVISLFLIWLPTYLTEQYHVEFKDMTISSLPWFIMFILILSAGAISDKILRSGQSRFVSRGLIAIVGFIVFAVSIFFAVHTENLYVTIFWLSLGLGGMGVSMGMSWAAANDIGRNFAGTVSGWMNLWGNIGALLSPFLAGALVASLGWTMTFQLLIIPAVIAAILWLFVSPDKPLIKDESRELK
;
A
#
# COMPACT_ATOMS: atom_id res chain seq x y z
N MET A 1 -39.23 -8.88 29.95
CA MET A 1 -38.31 -9.47 28.95
C MET A 1 -37.68 -8.33 28.16
N VAL A 2 -36.40 -8.04 28.36
CA VAL A 2 -35.70 -7.03 27.54
C VAL A 2 -35.49 -7.67 26.16
N GLN A 3 -36.22 -7.21 25.14
CA GLN A 3 -35.98 -7.60 23.75
C GLN A 3 -34.52 -7.24 23.43
N ARG A 4 -33.67 -8.26 23.18
CA ARG A 4 -32.30 -8.03 22.70
C ARG A 4 -32.38 -7.36 21.34
N GLN A 5 -32.22 -6.04 21.32
CA GLN A 5 -32.17 -5.26 20.09
C GLN A 5 -31.02 -5.78 19.21
N LYS A 6 -31.30 -6.02 17.92
CA LYS A 6 -30.28 -6.45 16.97
C LYS A 6 -29.25 -5.32 16.80
N LYS A 7 -27.96 -5.65 16.89
CA LYS A 7 -26.86 -4.68 16.76
C LYS A 7 -26.94 -3.97 15.41
N SER A 8 -26.75 -2.65 15.40
CA SER A 8 -26.50 -1.93 14.15
C SER A 8 -25.13 -2.33 13.55
N SER A 9 -24.91 -1.98 12.28
CA SER A 9 -23.70 -2.33 11.51
C SER A 9 -22.95 -1.09 11.03
N VAL A 10 -23.03 0.02 11.79
CA VAL A 10 -22.44 1.31 11.39
C VAL A 10 -20.92 1.21 11.29
N ARG A 11 -20.26 0.41 12.13
CA ARG A 11 -18.82 0.20 12.01
C ARG A 11 -18.40 -0.33 10.63
N TRP A 12 -19.18 -1.22 10.03
CA TRP A 12 -18.90 -1.76 8.69
C TRP A 12 -19.13 -0.75 7.57
N PHE A 13 -20.01 0.24 7.76
CA PHE A 13 -20.10 1.39 6.87
C PHE A 13 -18.80 2.20 6.87
N PHE A 14 -18.18 2.43 8.04
CA PHE A 14 -16.87 3.07 8.10
C PHE A 14 -15.75 2.22 7.50
N ALA A 15 -15.80 0.88 7.63
CA ALA A 15 -14.87 0.00 6.93
C ALA A 15 -14.95 0.18 5.40
N LEU A 16 -16.16 0.30 4.85
CA LEU A 16 -16.38 0.61 3.44
C LEU A 16 -15.89 2.03 3.08
N ALA A 17 -16.12 3.02 3.94
CA ALA A 17 -15.59 4.37 3.73
C ALA A 17 -14.05 4.37 3.64
N PHE A 18 -13.37 3.60 4.49
CA PHE A 18 -11.91 3.42 4.40
C PHE A 18 -11.47 2.68 3.14
N PHE A 19 -12.25 1.71 2.66
CA PHE A 19 -12.01 1.10 1.36
C PHE A 19 -12.03 2.17 0.25
N ILE A 20 -13.06 3.02 0.20
CA ILE A 20 -13.19 4.09 -0.79
C ILE A 20 -12.03 5.10 -0.68
N ILE A 21 -11.66 5.49 0.55
CA ILE A 21 -10.49 6.36 0.79
C ILE A 21 -9.22 5.71 0.24
N GLY A 22 -9.01 4.42 0.50
CA GLY A 22 -7.85 3.67 -0.02
C GLY A 22 -7.82 3.59 -1.55
N VAL A 23 -8.97 3.35 -2.19
CA VAL A 23 -9.11 3.36 -3.66
C VAL A 23 -8.64 4.70 -4.21
N ILE A 24 -9.17 5.80 -3.70
CA ILE A 24 -8.88 7.14 -4.22
C ILE A 24 -7.42 7.53 -3.97
N ALA A 25 -6.92 7.26 -2.77
CA ALA A 25 -5.53 7.52 -2.41
C ALA A 25 -4.55 6.83 -3.40
N TYR A 26 -4.77 5.56 -3.72
CA TYR A 26 -3.90 4.85 -4.67
C TYR A 26 -4.18 5.19 -6.13
N MET A 27 -5.38 5.65 -6.46
CA MET A 27 -5.62 6.26 -7.77
C MET A 27 -4.86 7.58 -7.91
N ASP A 28 -4.79 8.42 -6.88
CA ASP A 28 -4.00 9.67 -6.91
C ASP A 28 -2.49 9.40 -7.08
N ARG A 29 -1.99 8.28 -6.52
CA ARG A 29 -0.60 7.85 -6.72
C ARG A 29 -0.32 7.35 -8.13
N SER A 30 -1.29 6.68 -8.76
CA SER A 30 -1.11 6.01 -10.05
C SER A 30 -1.54 6.85 -11.24
N ASN A 31 -2.45 7.82 -11.09
CA ASN A 31 -2.94 8.62 -12.22
C ASN A 31 -1.82 9.36 -12.98
N ILE A 32 -0.77 9.79 -12.27
CA ILE A 32 0.38 10.49 -12.85
C ILE A 32 1.14 9.62 -13.85
N SER A 33 1.17 8.28 -13.67
CA SER A 33 1.92 7.40 -14.56
C SER A 33 1.29 7.28 -15.95
N TYR A 34 -0.02 7.40 -16.04
CA TYR A 34 -0.76 7.35 -17.30
C TYR A 34 -0.57 8.60 -18.15
N ILE A 35 -0.44 9.75 -17.50
CA ILE A 35 -0.21 11.03 -18.16
C ILE A 35 1.29 11.35 -18.31
N ALA A 36 2.18 10.46 -17.83
CA ALA A 36 3.61 10.70 -17.76
C ALA A 36 4.20 11.15 -19.11
N PRO A 37 3.90 10.50 -20.26
CA PRO A 37 4.44 10.94 -21.54
C PRO A 37 4.06 12.38 -21.90
N GLN A 38 2.78 12.73 -21.77
CA GLN A 38 2.25 14.07 -22.07
C GLN A 38 2.83 15.13 -21.12
N MET A 39 2.88 14.81 -19.82
CA MET A 39 3.43 15.70 -18.80
C MET A 39 4.93 15.94 -19.00
N MET A 40 5.69 14.92 -19.39
CA MET A 40 7.12 15.06 -19.68
C MET A 40 7.37 15.92 -20.92
N GLU A 41 6.54 15.78 -21.95
CA GLU A 41 6.60 16.61 -23.16
C GLU A 41 6.30 18.09 -22.84
N ASP A 42 5.15 18.37 -22.21
CA ASP A 42 4.69 19.72 -21.89
C ASP A 42 5.61 20.49 -20.93
N LEU A 43 6.29 19.78 -20.03
CA LEU A 43 7.16 20.37 -19.00
C LEU A 43 8.66 20.22 -19.31
N HIS A 44 8.99 19.68 -20.49
CA HIS A 44 10.35 19.39 -20.95
C HIS A 44 11.17 18.60 -19.92
N MET A 45 10.58 17.54 -19.37
CA MET A 45 11.19 16.71 -18.34
C MET A 45 11.84 15.46 -18.94
N THR A 46 13.01 15.09 -18.42
CA THR A 46 13.60 13.78 -18.69
C THR A 46 12.89 12.69 -17.87
N LYS A 47 13.02 11.42 -18.29
CA LYS A 47 12.53 10.27 -17.51
C LYS A 47 13.10 10.22 -16.09
N GLN A 48 14.36 10.60 -15.92
CA GLN A 48 15.00 10.65 -14.61
C GLN A 48 14.36 11.73 -13.73
N GLN A 49 14.09 12.91 -14.29
CA GLN A 49 13.39 13.99 -13.60
C GLN A 49 11.95 13.63 -13.23
N PHE A 50 11.25 12.91 -14.10
CA PHE A 50 9.91 12.38 -13.81
C PHE A 50 9.94 11.31 -12.71
N GLY A 51 10.87 10.35 -12.79
CA GLY A 51 11.07 9.36 -11.72
C GLY A 51 11.35 10.01 -10.37
N LEU A 52 12.12 11.10 -10.37
CA LEU A 52 12.41 11.87 -9.15
C LEU A 52 11.14 12.50 -8.53
N LEU A 53 10.11 12.87 -9.30
CA LEU A 53 8.83 13.35 -8.75
C LEU A 53 8.16 12.30 -7.87
N ALA A 54 8.09 11.05 -8.36
CA ALA A 54 7.52 9.93 -7.60
C ALA A 54 8.37 9.63 -6.35
N SER A 55 9.69 9.77 -6.44
CA SER A 55 10.59 9.67 -5.28
C SER A 55 10.28 10.74 -4.21
N PHE A 56 10.10 12.01 -4.57
CA PHE A 56 9.79 13.07 -3.60
C PHE A 56 8.48 12.82 -2.84
N PHE A 57 7.47 12.26 -3.51
CA PHE A 57 6.25 11.79 -2.85
C PHE A 57 6.56 10.74 -1.77
N SER A 58 7.30 9.68 -2.12
CA SER A 58 7.67 8.63 -1.17
C SER A 58 8.50 9.17 0.00
N LEU A 59 9.35 10.17 -0.24
CA LEU A 59 10.14 10.83 0.82
C LEU A 59 9.24 11.55 1.83
N GLY A 60 8.31 12.39 1.36
CA GLY A 60 7.37 13.09 2.23
C GLY A 60 6.49 12.13 3.01
N TYR A 61 6.02 11.07 2.35
CA TYR A 61 5.22 10.02 2.97
C TYR A 61 6.00 9.27 4.06
N ALA A 62 7.24 8.88 3.80
CA ALA A 62 8.09 8.16 4.74
C ALA A 62 8.40 8.99 6.00
N LEU A 63 8.77 10.27 5.84
CA LEU A 63 9.11 11.14 6.98
C LEU A 63 7.91 11.41 7.87
N MET A 64 6.71 11.48 7.29
CA MET A 64 5.50 11.86 8.02
C MET A 64 4.75 10.66 8.64
N GLN A 65 5.08 9.41 8.29
CA GLN A 65 4.38 8.23 8.82
C GLN A 65 4.39 8.13 10.36
N VAL A 66 5.56 8.23 10.99
CA VAL A 66 5.68 8.09 12.46
C VAL A 66 5.02 9.28 13.18
N PRO A 67 5.33 10.55 12.82
CA PRO A 67 4.64 11.70 13.40
C PRO A 67 3.12 11.62 13.25
N SER A 68 2.62 11.15 12.10
CA SER A 68 1.18 11.06 11.85
C SER A 68 0.45 10.11 12.80
N GLY A 69 1.07 8.98 13.17
CA GLY A 69 0.50 8.07 14.16
C GLY A 69 0.33 8.74 15.52
N MET A 70 1.37 9.45 15.98
CA MET A 70 1.32 10.20 17.24
C MET A 70 0.24 11.30 17.21
N LEU A 71 0.11 11.99 16.08
CA LEU A 71 -0.91 13.02 15.88
C LEU A 71 -2.32 12.42 15.82
N ALA A 72 -2.50 11.24 15.22
CA ALA A 72 -3.78 10.52 15.20
C ALA A 72 -4.23 10.05 16.58
N GLU A 73 -3.31 9.58 17.42
CA GLU A 73 -3.60 9.27 18.82
C GLU A 73 -3.98 10.53 19.62
N LYS A 74 -3.29 11.66 19.39
CA LYS A 74 -3.51 12.91 20.13
C LYS A 74 -4.77 13.67 19.71
N PHE A 75 -5.01 13.78 18.41
CA PHE A 75 -6.07 14.63 17.85
C PHE A 75 -7.30 13.86 17.38
N GLY A 76 -7.24 12.53 17.37
CA GLY A 76 -8.31 11.65 16.94
C GLY A 76 -8.33 11.42 15.42
N PRO A 77 -8.78 10.24 14.98
CA PRO A 77 -8.79 9.85 13.57
C PRO A 77 -9.73 10.69 12.70
N ARG A 78 -10.86 11.18 13.23
CA ARG A 78 -11.81 12.03 12.49
C ARG A 78 -11.10 13.29 11.98
N LYS A 79 -10.46 14.03 12.89
CA LYS A 79 -9.78 15.29 12.56
C LYS A 79 -8.59 15.04 11.66
N MET A 80 -7.76 14.03 11.98
CA MET A 80 -6.57 13.73 11.19
C MET A 80 -6.90 13.31 9.76
N ILE A 81 -7.88 12.43 9.54
CA ILE A 81 -8.29 12.01 8.19
C ILE A 81 -8.91 13.18 7.42
N THR A 82 -9.70 14.02 8.08
CA THR A 82 -10.27 15.23 7.42
C THR A 82 -9.16 16.15 6.93
N ILE A 83 -8.17 16.46 7.80
CA ILE A 83 -7.03 17.31 7.44
C ILE A 83 -6.21 16.67 6.33
N ALA A 84 -5.92 15.37 6.44
CA ALA A 84 -5.17 14.62 5.43
C ALA A 84 -5.85 14.69 4.06
N LEU A 85 -7.15 14.36 4.00
CA LEU A 85 -7.95 14.41 2.76
C LEU A 85 -7.93 15.81 2.15
N VAL A 86 -8.16 16.86 2.93
CA VAL A 86 -8.12 18.25 2.43
C VAL A 86 -6.73 18.60 1.90
N TRP A 87 -5.69 18.27 2.68
CA TRP A 87 -4.31 18.60 2.38
C TRP A 87 -3.86 17.93 1.09
N TRP A 88 -3.95 16.60 1.00
CA TRP A 88 -3.47 15.90 -0.17
C TRP A 88 -4.28 16.28 -1.41
N SER A 89 -5.59 16.49 -1.29
CA SER A 89 -6.45 16.90 -2.41
C SER A 89 -6.08 18.28 -2.95
N ALA A 90 -5.71 19.21 -2.07
CA ALA A 90 -5.21 20.53 -2.47
C ALA A 90 -3.89 20.41 -3.26
N PHE A 91 -2.96 19.58 -2.80
CA PHE A 91 -1.70 19.34 -3.53
C PHE A 91 -1.88 18.52 -4.81
N THR A 92 -2.90 17.66 -4.88
CA THR A 92 -3.34 17.03 -6.14
C THR A 92 -3.74 18.12 -7.13
N ILE A 93 -4.63 19.06 -6.74
CA ILE A 93 -5.04 20.19 -7.59
C ILE A 93 -3.83 21.04 -8.01
N PHE A 94 -2.95 21.39 -7.06
CA PHE A 94 -1.75 22.18 -7.36
C PHE A 94 -0.83 21.50 -8.37
N THR A 95 -0.79 20.17 -8.41
CA THR A 95 -0.01 19.46 -9.44
C THR A 95 -0.48 19.82 -10.85
N GLY A 96 -1.80 19.89 -11.08
CA GLY A 96 -2.36 20.28 -12.38
C GLY A 96 -2.11 21.74 -12.77
N MET A 97 -1.81 22.62 -11.79
CA MET A 97 -1.59 24.05 -12.02
C MET A 97 -0.14 24.41 -12.37
N ILE A 98 0.82 23.53 -12.05
CA ILE A 98 2.23 23.85 -12.19
C ILE A 98 2.70 23.68 -13.64
N LYS A 99 3.36 24.72 -14.16
CA LYS A 99 3.96 24.76 -15.50
C LYS A 99 5.49 24.62 -15.52
N HIS A 100 6.12 24.52 -14.35
CA HIS A 100 7.58 24.40 -14.21
C HIS A 100 7.93 23.22 -13.29
N HIS A 101 8.78 22.31 -13.76
CA HIS A 101 9.06 21.05 -13.06
C HIS A 101 9.74 21.21 -11.69
N GLY A 102 10.47 22.29 -11.44
CA GLY A 102 11.12 22.53 -10.15
C GLY A 102 10.13 22.61 -8.97
N LEU A 103 9.00 23.30 -9.15
CA LEU A 103 7.98 23.44 -8.10
C LEU A 103 7.17 22.14 -7.89
N LEU A 104 7.11 21.27 -8.91
CA LEU A 104 6.42 19.99 -8.80
C LEU A 104 7.09 19.06 -7.77
N TYR A 105 8.42 19.13 -7.59
CA TYR A 105 9.09 18.34 -6.55
C TYR A 105 8.58 18.69 -5.15
N LEU A 106 8.45 19.99 -4.86
CA LEU A 106 7.91 20.46 -3.58
C LEU A 106 6.44 20.06 -3.42
N VAL A 107 5.62 20.22 -4.46
CA VAL A 107 4.20 19.81 -4.40
C VAL A 107 4.06 18.31 -4.19
N ARG A 108 4.88 17.48 -4.85
CA ARG A 108 4.86 16.03 -4.66
C ARG A 108 5.32 15.61 -3.28
N PHE A 109 6.33 16.28 -2.74
CA PHE A 109 6.76 16.09 -1.36
C PHE A 109 5.65 16.42 -0.35
N LEU A 110 5.00 17.58 -0.50
CA LEU A 110 3.89 18.01 0.37
C LEU A 110 2.65 17.14 0.21
N PHE A 111 2.39 16.62 -1.00
CA PHE A 111 1.37 15.62 -1.26
C PHE A 111 1.64 14.33 -0.46
N GLY A 112 2.88 13.84 -0.47
CA GLY A 112 3.30 12.68 0.33
C GLY A 112 3.11 12.87 1.83
N ILE A 113 3.45 14.05 2.37
CA ILE A 113 3.19 14.42 3.77
C ILE A 113 1.69 14.32 4.10
N GLY A 114 0.83 14.79 3.21
CA GLY A 114 -0.61 14.79 3.38
C GLY A 114 -1.24 13.41 3.44
N GLU A 115 -0.70 12.46 2.68
CA GLU A 115 -1.25 11.11 2.55
C GLU A 115 -0.77 10.15 3.66
N ALA A 116 0.38 10.44 4.27
CA ALA A 116 0.99 9.63 5.34
C ALA A 116 0.06 9.27 6.52
N PRO A 117 -0.83 10.16 7.01
CA PRO A 117 -1.71 9.86 8.13
C PRO A 117 -2.80 8.82 7.85
N MET A 118 -3.02 8.41 6.59
CA MET A 118 -4.12 7.54 6.21
C MET A 118 -4.13 6.21 6.98
N TYR A 119 -3.03 5.45 6.93
CA TYR A 119 -2.93 4.15 7.58
C TYR A 119 -2.87 4.25 9.12
N PRO A 120 -2.05 5.14 9.74
CA PRO A 120 -2.05 5.28 11.20
C PRO A 120 -3.41 5.72 11.74
N SER A 121 -4.10 6.65 11.07
CA SER A 121 -5.43 7.11 11.50
C SER A 121 -6.48 6.01 11.36
N ASN A 122 -6.40 5.15 10.33
CA ASN A 122 -7.26 3.98 10.22
C ASN A 122 -7.02 2.99 11.37
N ALA A 123 -5.77 2.75 11.76
CA ALA A 123 -5.45 1.87 12.89
C ALA A 123 -6.06 2.40 14.21
N VAL A 124 -5.94 3.70 14.48
CA VAL A 124 -6.56 4.35 15.66
C VAL A 124 -8.09 4.30 15.58
N PHE A 125 -8.68 4.56 14.41
CA PHE A 125 -10.13 4.45 14.22
C PHE A 125 -10.62 3.04 14.49
N ASN A 126 -9.95 2.03 13.93
CA ASN A 126 -10.31 0.62 14.12
C ASN A 126 -10.17 0.20 15.59
N ALA A 127 -9.20 0.77 16.31
CA ALA A 127 -9.05 0.53 17.74
C ALA A 127 -10.26 1.00 18.56
N ASN A 128 -10.92 2.09 18.14
CA ASN A 128 -12.08 2.68 18.80
C ASN A 128 -13.42 2.06 18.37
N TRP A 129 -13.54 1.66 17.09
CA TRP A 129 -14.83 1.32 16.47
C TRP A 129 -15.08 -0.18 16.29
N PHE A 130 -14.07 -1.03 16.45
CA PHE A 130 -14.19 -2.47 16.22
C PHE A 130 -13.72 -3.29 17.41
N SER A 131 -14.36 -4.45 17.61
CA SER A 131 -13.90 -5.43 18.59
C SER A 131 -12.55 -6.04 18.19
N LYS A 132 -11.84 -6.62 19.15
CA LYS A 132 -10.53 -7.26 18.94
C LYS A 132 -10.49 -8.20 17.73
N ASP A 133 -11.50 -9.04 17.57
CA ASP A 133 -11.58 -10.04 16.50
C ASP A 133 -11.99 -9.44 15.15
N GLU A 134 -12.61 -8.25 15.14
CA GLU A 134 -13.03 -7.57 13.91
C GLU A 134 -11.96 -6.62 13.35
N LYS A 135 -11.02 -6.14 14.18
CA LYS A 135 -9.98 -5.15 13.79
C LYS A 135 -9.18 -5.57 12.57
N GLY A 136 -8.78 -6.84 12.46
CA GLY A 136 -8.03 -7.34 11.31
C GLY A 136 -8.82 -7.20 10.00
N ARG A 137 -10.11 -7.54 10.03
CA ARG A 137 -11.01 -7.43 8.87
C ARG A 137 -11.35 -5.97 8.54
N ALA A 138 -11.44 -5.10 9.55
CA ALA A 138 -11.61 -3.67 9.33
C ALA A 138 -10.38 -3.06 8.64
N SER A 139 -9.17 -3.36 9.12
CA SER A 139 -7.92 -2.89 8.52
C SER A 139 -7.71 -3.43 7.10
N SER A 140 -8.16 -4.66 6.81
CA SER A 140 -8.05 -5.22 5.46
C SER A 140 -8.91 -4.47 4.42
N MET A 141 -9.96 -3.75 4.82
CA MET A 141 -10.78 -2.97 3.88
C MET A 141 -10.00 -1.78 3.29
N LEU A 142 -9.21 -1.06 4.09
CA LEU A 142 -8.34 0.01 3.58
C LEU A 142 -7.27 -0.54 2.63
N LEU A 143 -6.65 -1.67 3.00
CA LEU A 143 -5.65 -2.34 2.17
C LEU A 143 -6.25 -2.85 0.84
N ALA A 144 -7.43 -3.47 0.89
CA ALA A 144 -8.14 -3.92 -0.30
C ALA A 144 -8.43 -2.74 -1.24
N GLY A 145 -8.88 -1.61 -0.69
CA GLY A 145 -9.08 -0.39 -1.47
C GLY A 145 -7.79 0.11 -2.12
N SER A 146 -6.70 0.13 -1.36
CA SER A 146 -5.38 0.53 -1.82
C SER A 146 -4.87 -0.33 -3.00
N TYR A 147 -5.12 -1.64 -2.98
CA TYR A 147 -4.77 -2.52 -4.09
C TYR A 147 -5.72 -2.43 -5.28
N PHE A 148 -6.97 -2.03 -5.04
CA PHE A 148 -7.97 -1.90 -6.10
C PHE A 148 -7.90 -0.54 -6.83
N GLY A 149 -7.37 0.50 -6.18
CA GLY A 149 -7.17 1.83 -6.79
C GLY A 149 -6.48 1.78 -8.15
N PRO A 150 -5.30 1.15 -8.29
CA PRO A 150 -4.59 1.05 -9.58
C PRO A 150 -5.33 0.26 -10.66
N VAL A 151 -6.34 -0.55 -10.30
CA VAL A 151 -7.22 -1.22 -11.26
C VAL A 151 -8.13 -0.22 -11.97
N LEU A 152 -8.68 0.73 -11.21
CA LEU A 152 -9.61 1.75 -11.71
C LEU A 152 -8.91 2.98 -12.29
N ALA A 153 -7.71 3.27 -11.82
CA ALA A 153 -6.92 4.44 -12.22
C ALA A 153 -6.83 4.65 -13.75
N PRO A 154 -6.42 3.67 -14.57
CA PRO A 154 -6.35 3.87 -16.03
C PRO A 154 -7.71 4.21 -16.63
N VAL A 155 -8.76 3.46 -16.28
CA VAL A 155 -10.11 3.62 -16.85
C VAL A 155 -10.63 5.04 -16.61
N ILE A 156 -10.51 5.53 -15.38
CA ILE A 156 -11.00 6.85 -14.98
C ILE A 156 -10.10 7.96 -15.54
N THR A 157 -8.78 7.77 -15.49
CA THR A 157 -7.81 8.77 -15.99
C THR A 157 -7.97 8.96 -17.50
N ILE A 158 -8.07 7.87 -18.27
CA ILE A 158 -8.24 7.93 -19.72
C ILE A 158 -9.56 8.60 -20.10
N ALA A 159 -10.65 8.28 -19.40
CA ALA A 159 -11.95 8.92 -19.64
C ALA A 159 -11.90 10.43 -19.42
N ILE A 160 -11.21 10.90 -18.37
CA ILE A 160 -11.05 12.33 -18.09
C ILE A 160 -10.19 13.01 -19.16
N VAL A 161 -9.05 12.40 -19.51
CA VAL A 161 -8.14 12.97 -20.51
C VAL A 161 -8.79 13.05 -21.89
N ASN A 162 -9.58 12.04 -22.30
CA ASN A 162 -10.29 12.07 -23.58
C ASN A 162 -11.38 13.15 -23.63
N ALA A 163 -12.00 13.49 -22.50
CA ALA A 163 -13.03 14.52 -22.41
C ALA A 163 -12.45 15.94 -22.27
N PHE A 164 -11.24 16.05 -21.71
CA PHE A 164 -10.58 17.30 -21.37
C PHE A 164 -9.08 17.25 -21.74
N ASN A 165 -8.20 17.64 -20.82
CA ASN A 165 -6.73 17.54 -20.94
C ASN A 165 -6.18 16.85 -19.68
N TRP A 166 -4.89 16.50 -19.68
CA TRP A 166 -4.27 15.80 -18.54
C TRP A 166 -4.33 16.57 -17.22
N GLN A 167 -4.35 17.91 -17.24
CA GLN A 167 -4.47 18.71 -16.02
C GLN A 167 -5.82 18.49 -15.33
N ALA A 168 -6.88 18.19 -16.09
CA ALA A 168 -8.22 17.95 -15.56
C ALA A 168 -8.29 16.72 -14.65
N VAL A 169 -7.39 15.74 -14.85
CA VAL A 169 -7.26 14.58 -13.96
C VAL A 169 -6.99 15.07 -12.55
N PHE A 170 -6.01 15.93 -12.36
CA PHE A 170 -5.66 16.47 -11.05
C PHE A 170 -6.77 17.30 -10.41
N TYR A 171 -7.49 18.10 -11.21
CA TYR A 171 -8.60 18.91 -10.71
C TYR A 171 -9.78 18.07 -10.26
N ILE A 172 -10.18 17.07 -11.06
CA ILE A 172 -11.33 16.21 -10.74
C ILE A 172 -11.02 15.33 -9.54
N PHE A 173 -9.85 14.69 -9.50
CA PHE A 173 -9.46 13.84 -8.37
C PHE A 173 -9.34 14.63 -7.07
N GLY A 174 -8.72 15.81 -7.10
CA GLY A 174 -8.68 16.68 -5.94
C GLY A 174 -10.07 17.16 -5.50
N ALA A 175 -10.96 17.51 -6.43
CA ALA A 175 -12.34 17.88 -6.08
C ALA A 175 -13.10 16.72 -5.40
N VAL A 176 -12.95 15.49 -5.91
CA VAL A 176 -13.53 14.29 -5.30
C VAL A 176 -12.96 14.05 -3.90
N GLY A 177 -11.65 14.21 -3.72
CA GLY A 177 -11.01 14.09 -2.41
C GLY A 177 -11.50 15.13 -1.40
N ILE A 178 -11.69 16.40 -1.81
CA ILE A 178 -12.30 17.44 -0.98
C ILE A 178 -13.75 17.09 -0.61
N LEU A 179 -14.55 16.60 -1.56
CA LEU A 179 -15.92 16.17 -1.29
C LEU A 179 -15.96 15.08 -0.22
N ILE A 180 -15.07 14.09 -0.30
CA ILE A 180 -14.95 13.02 0.69
C ILE A 180 -14.46 13.56 2.03
N ALA A 181 -13.56 14.53 2.03
CA ALA A 181 -13.12 15.22 3.25
C ALA A 181 -14.30 15.87 3.98
N ILE A 182 -15.17 16.56 3.23
CA ILE A 182 -16.37 17.21 3.78
C ILE A 182 -17.33 16.15 4.33
N LEU A 183 -17.63 15.11 3.55
CA LEU A 183 -18.52 14.02 3.99
C LEU A 183 -17.99 13.32 5.24
N TRP A 184 -16.69 13.00 5.26
CA TRP A 184 -16.03 12.39 6.41
C TRP A 184 -16.07 13.31 7.64
N GLY A 185 -15.73 14.59 7.46
CA GLY A 185 -15.75 15.58 8.54
C GLY A 185 -17.12 15.74 9.19
N ILE A 186 -18.20 15.60 8.42
CA ILE A 186 -19.59 15.67 8.91
C ILE A 186 -20.02 14.36 9.59
N ILE A 187 -19.80 13.22 8.92
CA ILE A 187 -20.37 11.92 9.29
C ILE A 187 -19.54 11.24 10.39
N ALA A 188 -18.22 11.22 10.27
CA ALA A 188 -17.36 10.46 11.17
C ALA A 188 -17.34 11.05 12.59
N LYS A 189 -17.21 10.16 13.58
CA LYS A 189 -16.96 10.49 15.00
C LYS A 189 -15.82 9.62 15.50
N ASP A 190 -15.02 10.14 16.42
CA ASP A 190 -13.85 9.41 16.94
C ASP A 190 -14.27 8.21 17.79
N LEU A 191 -15.42 8.31 18.47
CA LEU A 191 -15.98 7.26 19.32
C LEU A 191 -17.39 6.87 18.84
N PRO A 192 -17.74 5.56 18.88
CA PRO A 192 -19.08 5.08 18.51
C PRO A 192 -20.18 5.63 19.43
N GLU A 193 -19.83 5.91 20.70
CA GLU A 193 -20.73 6.48 21.71
C GLU A 193 -21.29 7.85 21.30
N GLN A 194 -20.53 8.61 20.50
CA GLN A 194 -20.89 9.95 20.02
C GLN A 194 -21.74 9.92 18.74
N HIS A 195 -21.94 8.75 18.15
CA HIS A 195 -22.53 8.61 16.82
C HIS A 195 -24.01 8.24 16.88
N ARG A 196 -24.88 9.10 16.33
CA ARG A 196 -26.34 9.00 16.44
C ARG A 196 -26.95 7.72 15.84
N MET A 197 -26.34 7.16 14.80
CA MET A 197 -26.85 5.95 14.14
C MET A 197 -26.44 4.64 14.84
N VAL A 198 -25.56 4.70 15.86
CA VAL A 198 -25.12 3.51 16.59
C VAL A 198 -26.12 3.22 17.71
N ASN A 199 -26.77 2.06 17.67
CA ASN A 199 -27.69 1.65 18.73
C ASN A 199 -26.96 1.11 19.96
N ASP A 200 -27.66 1.05 21.09
CA ASP A 200 -27.03 0.68 22.37
C ASP A 200 -26.49 -0.76 22.34
N ALA A 201 -27.13 -1.67 21.61
CA ALA A 201 -26.62 -3.03 21.42
C ALA A 201 -25.26 -3.09 20.69
N GLU A 202 -25.02 -2.23 19.69
CA GLU A 202 -23.70 -2.10 19.03
C GLU A 202 -22.69 -1.42 19.96
N LYS A 203 -23.08 -0.36 20.70
CA LYS A 203 -22.20 0.30 21.67
C LYS A 203 -21.71 -0.68 22.75
N HIS A 204 -22.63 -1.41 23.38
CA HIS A 204 -22.28 -2.41 24.40
C HIS A 204 -21.35 -3.48 23.83
N PHE A 205 -21.65 -4.00 22.63
CA PHE A 205 -20.78 -4.98 21.99
C PHE A 205 -19.36 -4.44 21.76
N ILE A 206 -19.22 -3.22 21.27
CA ILE A 206 -17.89 -2.63 21.04
C ILE A 206 -17.20 -2.37 22.38
N MET A 207 -17.89 -1.81 23.39
CA MET A 207 -17.29 -1.48 24.68
C MET A 207 -16.85 -2.70 25.49
N GLU A 208 -17.60 -3.81 25.43
CA GLU A 208 -17.25 -5.06 26.12
C GLU A 208 -16.11 -5.81 25.41
N ASN A 209 -15.97 -5.63 24.09
CA ASN A 209 -15.01 -6.38 23.27
C ASN A 209 -13.90 -5.49 22.69
N ARG A 210 -13.81 -4.22 23.12
CA ARG A 210 -12.69 -3.34 22.84
C ARG A 210 -11.59 -3.64 23.85
N ASP A 211 -10.50 -4.22 23.37
CA ASP A 211 -9.23 -4.02 24.03
C ASP A 211 -8.82 -2.56 23.74
N LEU A 212 -9.19 -1.63 24.64
CA LEU A 212 -8.41 -0.41 24.83
C LEU A 212 -7.12 -0.89 25.47
N VAL A 213 -6.17 -1.29 24.64
CA VAL A 213 -4.86 -1.73 25.12
C VAL A 213 -4.23 -0.52 25.81
N GLN A 214 -4.39 -0.41 27.13
CA GLN A 214 -3.41 0.24 27.99
C GLN A 214 -2.16 -0.63 27.90
N THR A 215 -1.44 -0.53 26.80
CA THR A 215 -0.15 -1.17 26.67
C THR A 215 0.69 -0.49 27.73
N SER A 216 1.08 -1.23 28.77
CA SER A 216 2.33 -0.91 29.44
C SER A 216 3.35 -0.87 28.31
N LYS A 217 3.74 0.35 27.89
CA LYS A 217 4.69 0.55 26.79
C LYS A 217 6.04 0.08 27.32
N SER A 218 6.27 -1.23 27.31
CA SER A 218 7.62 -1.75 27.45
C SER A 218 8.40 -1.22 26.25
N LEU A 219 9.54 -0.59 26.53
CA LEU A 219 10.39 -0.07 25.48
C LEU A 219 10.87 -1.26 24.63
N PRO A 220 10.81 -1.17 23.29
CA PRO A 220 11.28 -2.26 22.44
C PRO A 220 12.76 -2.55 22.71
N PRO A 221 13.14 -3.83 22.94
CA PRO A 221 14.53 -4.19 23.23
C PRO A 221 15.36 -4.23 21.93
N TRP A 222 15.67 -3.06 21.36
CA TRP A 222 16.38 -2.90 20.10
C TRP A 222 17.66 -3.73 19.99
N ASN A 223 18.44 -3.84 21.07
CA ASN A 223 19.66 -4.66 21.12
C ASN A 223 19.40 -6.14 20.81
N GLN A 224 18.22 -6.68 21.18
CA GLN A 224 17.86 -8.06 20.86
C GLN A 224 17.41 -8.21 19.41
N PHE A 225 16.68 -7.21 18.88
CA PHE A 225 16.26 -7.20 17.47
C PHE A 225 17.44 -7.18 16.52
N PHE A 226 18.42 -6.29 16.76
CA PHE A 226 19.60 -6.15 15.91
C PHE A 226 20.54 -7.37 15.92
N ARG A 227 20.38 -8.30 16.85
CA ARG A 227 21.12 -9.57 16.88
C ARG A 227 20.48 -10.68 16.03
N ARG A 228 19.25 -10.49 15.55
CA ARG A 228 18.49 -11.52 14.82
C ARG A 228 18.55 -11.26 13.32
N VAL A 229 19.03 -12.24 12.56
CA VAL A 229 19.06 -12.19 11.08
C VAL A 229 17.66 -11.95 10.50
N SER A 230 16.62 -12.57 11.08
CA SER A 230 15.23 -12.42 10.65
C SER A 230 14.74 -10.97 10.64
N PHE A 231 15.29 -10.11 11.52
CA PHE A 231 14.96 -8.69 11.59
C PHE A 231 15.46 -7.90 10.38
N TYR A 232 16.63 -8.26 9.84
CA TYR A 232 17.15 -7.68 8.60
C TYR A 232 16.55 -8.34 7.36
N ALA A 233 16.33 -9.65 7.40
CA ALA A 233 15.76 -10.40 6.29
C ALA A 233 14.35 -9.92 5.93
N ILE A 234 13.48 -9.69 6.93
CA ILE A 234 12.12 -9.18 6.69
C ILE A 234 12.13 -7.78 6.07
N ALA A 235 13.08 -6.93 6.46
CA ALA A 235 13.25 -5.60 5.89
C ALA A 235 13.81 -5.64 4.46
N GLY A 236 14.87 -6.41 4.23
CA GLY A 236 15.52 -6.52 2.91
C GLY A 236 14.60 -7.10 1.85
N GLN A 237 13.80 -8.12 2.16
CA GLN A 237 12.84 -8.65 1.20
C GLN A 237 11.70 -7.65 0.92
N TYR A 238 11.22 -6.91 1.93
CA TYR A 238 10.13 -5.95 1.75
C TYR A 238 10.56 -4.69 1.02
N PHE A 239 11.83 -4.30 1.13
CA PHE A 239 12.47 -3.33 0.26
C PHE A 239 12.27 -3.73 -1.21
N VAL A 240 12.56 -4.97 -1.58
CA VAL A 240 12.40 -5.47 -2.96
C VAL A 240 10.94 -5.47 -3.38
N VAL A 241 10.02 -5.92 -2.51
CA VAL A 241 8.57 -5.89 -2.80
C VAL A 241 8.11 -4.50 -3.20
N GLN A 242 8.43 -3.50 -2.37
CA GLN A 242 7.99 -2.13 -2.63
C GLN A 242 8.77 -1.45 -3.74
N PHE A 243 10.04 -1.81 -3.93
CA PHE A 243 10.83 -1.37 -5.08
C PHE A 243 10.13 -1.78 -6.39
N VAL A 244 9.77 -3.06 -6.52
CA VAL A 244 9.10 -3.58 -7.72
C VAL A 244 7.72 -2.98 -7.90
N ILE A 245 6.88 -2.99 -6.86
CA ILE A 245 5.51 -2.45 -6.96
C ILE A 245 5.54 -0.97 -7.35
N SER A 246 6.40 -0.16 -6.72
CA SER A 246 6.56 1.26 -7.05
C SER A 246 7.03 1.46 -8.50
N LEU A 247 7.95 0.61 -8.98
CA LEU A 247 8.44 0.68 -10.36
C LEU A 247 7.28 0.52 -11.34
N PHE A 248 6.52 -0.58 -11.21
CA PHE A 248 5.41 -0.85 -12.12
C PHE A 248 4.26 0.15 -11.94
N LEU A 249 4.02 0.66 -10.74
CA LEU A 249 3.00 1.69 -10.51
C LEU A 249 3.28 2.96 -11.33
N ILE A 250 4.56 3.33 -11.45
CA ILE A 250 4.99 4.56 -12.12
C ILE A 250 5.32 4.37 -13.60
N TRP A 251 5.90 3.23 -13.97
CA TRP A 251 6.50 3.07 -15.30
C TRP A 251 5.77 2.09 -16.21
N LEU A 252 4.80 1.31 -15.72
CA LEU A 252 4.08 0.35 -16.55
C LEU A 252 3.39 0.99 -17.76
N PRO A 253 2.66 2.13 -17.64
CA PRO A 253 2.00 2.73 -18.80
C PRO A 253 3.00 3.21 -19.85
N THR A 254 4.05 3.91 -19.42
CA THR A 254 5.13 4.38 -20.29
C THR A 254 5.85 3.22 -20.99
N TYR A 255 6.08 2.10 -20.30
CA TYR A 255 6.63 0.90 -20.91
C TYR A 255 5.73 0.38 -22.04
N LEU A 256 4.42 0.29 -21.82
CA LEU A 256 3.49 -0.19 -22.85
C LEU A 256 3.41 0.76 -24.05
N THR A 257 3.45 2.08 -23.82
CA THR A 257 3.50 3.08 -24.90
C THR A 257 4.81 3.01 -25.69
N GLU A 258 5.96 2.90 -25.03
CA GLU A 258 7.24 2.96 -25.73
C GLU A 258 7.65 1.63 -26.37
N GLN A 259 7.36 0.50 -25.72
CA GLN A 259 7.78 -0.82 -26.20
C GLN A 259 6.78 -1.42 -27.19
N TYR A 260 5.48 -1.20 -26.98
CA TYR A 260 4.41 -1.83 -27.77
C TYR A 260 3.54 -0.81 -28.52
N HIS A 261 3.87 0.48 -28.44
CA HIS A 261 3.11 1.55 -29.09
C HIS A 261 1.62 1.56 -28.73
N VAL A 262 1.30 1.14 -27.50
CA VAL A 262 -0.08 1.16 -26.99
C VAL A 262 -0.56 2.61 -26.94
N GLU A 263 -1.60 2.89 -27.72
CA GLU A 263 -2.25 4.19 -27.71
C GLU A 263 -2.89 4.47 -26.35
N PHE A 264 -2.94 5.75 -25.97
CA PHE A 264 -3.48 6.18 -24.67
C PHE A 264 -4.91 5.67 -24.41
N LYS A 265 -5.76 5.62 -25.44
CA LYS A 265 -7.16 5.13 -25.34
C LYS A 265 -7.25 3.65 -24.95
N ASP A 266 -6.26 2.84 -25.34
CA ASP A 266 -6.22 1.39 -25.13
C ASP A 266 -5.41 1.01 -23.87
N MET A 267 -4.88 2.01 -23.15
CA MET A 267 -4.05 1.83 -21.95
C MET A 267 -4.82 1.22 -20.75
N THR A 268 -6.14 1.04 -20.87
CA THR A 268 -6.97 0.28 -19.90
C THR A 268 -6.51 -1.16 -19.73
N ILE A 269 -5.77 -1.72 -20.70
CA ILE A 269 -5.16 -3.05 -20.58
C ILE A 269 -4.20 -3.17 -19.38
N SER A 270 -3.60 -2.05 -18.95
CA SER A 270 -2.75 -1.99 -17.76
C SER A 270 -3.50 -2.22 -16.43
N SER A 271 -4.84 -2.20 -16.41
CA SER A 271 -5.65 -2.58 -15.24
C SER A 271 -5.47 -4.06 -14.87
N LEU A 272 -5.27 -4.92 -15.88
CA LEU A 272 -5.32 -6.37 -15.68
C LEU A 272 -4.24 -6.87 -14.71
N PRO A 273 -2.96 -6.46 -14.81
CA PRO A 273 -1.96 -6.87 -13.83
C PRO A 273 -2.29 -6.49 -12.39
N TRP A 274 -2.80 -5.28 -12.16
CA TRP A 274 -3.23 -4.84 -10.83
C TRP A 274 -4.44 -5.62 -10.32
N PHE A 275 -5.38 -5.97 -11.20
CA PHE A 275 -6.55 -6.75 -10.84
C PHE A 275 -6.17 -8.17 -10.44
N ILE A 276 -5.29 -8.82 -11.21
CA ILE A 276 -4.77 -10.15 -10.86
C ILE A 276 -3.99 -10.11 -9.55
N MET A 277 -3.17 -9.08 -9.33
CA MET A 277 -2.49 -8.85 -8.06
C MET A 277 -3.48 -8.74 -6.89
N PHE A 278 -4.54 -7.94 -7.03
CA PHE A 278 -5.59 -7.81 -6.02
C PHE A 278 -6.23 -9.15 -5.65
N ILE A 279 -6.64 -9.94 -6.65
CA ILE A 279 -7.28 -11.25 -6.43
C ILE A 279 -6.31 -12.25 -5.77
N LEU A 280 -5.06 -12.29 -6.23
CA LEU A 280 -4.07 -13.23 -5.70
C LEU A 280 -3.65 -12.89 -4.28
N ILE A 281 -3.56 -11.61 -3.91
CA ILE A 281 -3.29 -11.19 -2.52
C ILE A 281 -4.37 -11.72 -1.57
N LEU A 282 -5.65 -11.50 -1.90
CA LEU A 282 -6.77 -11.95 -1.08
C LEU A 282 -6.81 -13.48 -0.98
N SER A 283 -6.58 -14.15 -2.11
CA SER A 283 -6.58 -15.61 -2.18
C SER A 283 -5.43 -16.22 -1.38
N ALA A 284 -4.22 -15.66 -1.48
CA ALA A 284 -3.06 -16.11 -0.74
C ALA A 284 -3.21 -15.93 0.78
N GLY A 285 -3.87 -14.86 1.24
CA GLY A 285 -4.23 -14.70 2.65
C GLY A 285 -5.09 -15.86 3.15
N ALA A 286 -6.15 -16.20 2.42
CA ALA A 286 -7.04 -17.31 2.76
C ALA A 286 -6.33 -18.69 2.72
N ILE A 287 -5.50 -18.93 1.70
CA ILE A 287 -4.71 -20.16 1.56
C ILE A 287 -3.72 -20.28 2.74
N SER A 288 -3.01 -19.20 3.04
CA SER A 288 -2.05 -19.14 4.14
C SER A 288 -2.69 -19.45 5.49
N ASP A 289 -3.85 -18.86 5.77
CA ASP A 289 -4.59 -19.12 7.00
C ASP A 289 -5.13 -20.56 7.07
N LYS A 290 -5.55 -21.14 5.92
CA LYS A 290 -5.96 -22.55 5.85
C LYS A 290 -4.79 -23.50 6.16
N ILE A 291 -3.60 -23.21 5.62
CA ILE A 291 -2.37 -23.98 5.89
C ILE A 291 -1.96 -23.84 7.37
N LEU A 292 -2.07 -22.66 7.95
CA LEU A 292 -1.78 -22.45 9.37
C LEU A 292 -2.77 -23.24 10.26
N ARG A 293 -4.06 -23.26 9.91
CA ARG A 293 -5.10 -24.01 10.63
C ARG A 293 -4.96 -25.52 10.52
N SER A 294 -4.30 -26.04 9.47
CA SER A 294 -4.02 -27.47 9.35
C SER A 294 -2.84 -27.94 10.21
N GLY A 295 -2.24 -27.06 11.01
CA GLY A 295 -1.16 -27.38 11.94
C GLY A 295 0.25 -27.30 11.34
N GLN A 296 0.38 -26.82 10.10
CA GLN A 296 1.68 -26.58 9.47
C GLN A 296 2.41 -25.38 10.11
N SER A 297 3.73 -25.30 9.90
CA SER A 297 4.53 -24.22 10.46
C SER A 297 4.19 -22.85 9.86
N ARG A 298 4.54 -21.78 10.58
CA ARG A 298 4.41 -20.39 10.08
C ARG A 298 5.32 -20.16 8.88
N PHE A 299 6.48 -20.81 8.83
CA PHE A 299 7.33 -20.76 7.64
C PHE A 299 6.65 -21.39 6.41
N VAL A 300 5.96 -22.52 6.55
CA VAL A 300 5.23 -23.13 5.42
C VAL A 300 4.06 -22.26 4.99
N SER A 301 3.28 -21.75 5.95
CA SER A 301 2.11 -20.91 5.65
C SER A 301 2.47 -19.51 5.12
N ARG A 302 3.58 -18.91 5.54
CA ARG A 302 3.97 -17.54 5.14
C ARG A 302 5.18 -17.50 4.21
N GLY A 303 6.27 -18.16 4.64
CA GLY A 303 7.57 -18.12 3.97
C GLY A 303 7.60 -18.81 2.62
N LEU A 304 7.16 -20.07 2.54
CA LEU A 304 7.13 -20.80 1.26
C LEU A 304 6.23 -20.13 0.23
N ILE A 305 5.06 -19.63 0.67
CA ILE A 305 4.14 -18.89 -0.21
C ILE A 305 4.81 -17.62 -0.77
N ALA A 306 5.54 -16.87 0.06
CA ALA A 306 6.27 -15.70 -0.39
C ALA A 306 7.42 -16.06 -1.35
N ILE A 307 8.18 -17.12 -1.07
CA ILE A 307 9.26 -17.59 -1.96
C ILE A 307 8.70 -17.95 -3.34
N VAL A 308 7.58 -18.69 -3.38
CA VAL A 308 6.88 -19.00 -4.63
C VAL A 308 6.46 -17.72 -5.35
N GLY A 309 5.94 -16.72 -4.62
CA GLY A 309 5.61 -15.42 -5.19
C GLY A 309 6.77 -14.72 -5.89
N PHE A 310 7.96 -14.71 -5.29
CA PHE A 310 9.18 -14.15 -5.91
C PHE A 310 9.67 -14.96 -7.11
N ILE A 311 9.60 -16.30 -7.05
CA ILE A 311 9.97 -17.17 -8.17
C ILE A 311 9.02 -16.93 -9.36
N VAL A 312 7.72 -16.88 -9.10
CA VAL A 312 6.71 -16.55 -10.12
C VAL A 312 6.99 -15.19 -10.73
N PHE A 313 7.33 -14.18 -9.92
CA PHE A 313 7.75 -12.87 -10.44
C PHE A 313 8.98 -12.97 -11.36
N ALA A 314 10.05 -13.62 -10.91
CA ALA A 314 11.29 -13.75 -11.68
C ALA A 314 11.07 -14.46 -13.03
N VAL A 315 10.36 -15.60 -13.01
CA VAL A 315 10.02 -16.36 -14.22
C VAL A 315 9.13 -15.54 -15.16
N SER A 316 8.13 -14.85 -14.61
CA SER A 316 7.21 -14.04 -15.40
C SER A 316 7.92 -12.87 -16.08
N ILE A 317 8.81 -12.17 -15.37
CA ILE A 317 9.60 -11.08 -15.97
C ILE A 317 10.52 -11.61 -17.06
N PHE A 318 11.15 -12.77 -16.86
CA PHE A 318 11.96 -13.40 -17.89
C PHE A 318 11.15 -13.66 -19.16
N PHE A 319 9.94 -14.22 -19.08
CA PHE A 319 9.15 -14.45 -20.28
C PHE A 319 8.53 -13.17 -20.87
N ALA A 320 8.11 -12.22 -20.04
CA ALA A 320 7.49 -10.97 -20.46
C ALA A 320 8.40 -10.13 -21.39
N VAL A 321 9.71 -10.12 -21.13
CA VAL A 321 10.68 -9.33 -21.89
C VAL A 321 11.22 -10.03 -23.14
N HIS A 322 10.94 -11.33 -23.32
CA HIS A 322 11.37 -12.12 -24.48
C HIS A 322 10.23 -12.37 -25.48
N THR A 323 9.11 -11.67 -25.35
CA THR A 323 7.98 -11.76 -26.28
C THR A 323 7.65 -10.40 -26.88
N GLU A 324 7.35 -10.41 -28.17
CA GLU A 324 6.91 -9.24 -28.93
C GLU A 324 5.38 -9.07 -28.88
N ASN A 325 4.65 -10.06 -28.35
CA ASN A 325 3.19 -10.01 -28.27
C ASN A 325 2.74 -9.31 -26.99
N LEU A 326 2.12 -8.13 -27.14
CA LEU A 326 1.56 -7.32 -26.05
C LEU A 326 0.70 -8.14 -25.06
N TYR A 327 -0.21 -8.97 -25.55
CA TYR A 327 -1.13 -9.72 -24.70
C TYR A 327 -0.40 -10.80 -23.89
N VAL A 328 0.62 -11.43 -24.48
CA VAL A 328 1.47 -12.40 -23.79
C VAL A 328 2.31 -11.69 -22.72
N THR A 329 2.84 -10.49 -23.02
CA THR A 329 3.54 -9.66 -22.03
C THR A 329 2.64 -9.28 -20.88
N ILE A 330 1.43 -8.79 -21.14
CA ILE A 330 0.46 -8.43 -20.10
C ILE A 330 0.09 -9.63 -19.25
N PHE A 331 -0.09 -10.81 -19.84
CA PHE A 331 -0.33 -12.05 -19.10
C PHE A 331 0.80 -12.35 -18.12
N TRP A 332 2.05 -12.33 -18.58
CA TRP A 332 3.21 -12.55 -17.71
C TRP A 332 3.37 -11.46 -16.66
N LEU A 333 3.23 -10.18 -17.02
CA LEU A 333 3.26 -9.09 -16.04
C LEU A 333 2.16 -9.23 -14.98
N SER A 334 0.99 -9.74 -15.35
CA SER A 334 -0.11 -10.01 -14.42
C SER A 334 0.24 -11.12 -13.43
N LEU A 335 0.83 -12.22 -13.91
CA LEU A 335 1.32 -13.28 -13.03
C LEU A 335 2.46 -12.79 -12.14
N GLY A 336 3.37 -12.00 -12.69
CA GLY A 336 4.52 -11.48 -11.96
C GLY A 336 4.11 -10.53 -10.83
N LEU A 337 3.31 -9.50 -11.14
CA LEU A 337 2.77 -8.59 -10.12
C LEU A 337 1.86 -9.32 -9.14
N GLY A 338 1.13 -10.34 -9.62
CA GLY A 338 0.45 -11.33 -8.80
C GLY A 338 1.35 -11.97 -7.74
N GLY A 339 2.44 -12.60 -8.17
CA GLY A 339 3.42 -13.22 -7.28
C GLY A 339 4.05 -12.23 -6.30
N MET A 340 4.37 -11.02 -6.77
CA MET A 340 4.91 -9.96 -5.91
C MET A 340 3.89 -9.51 -4.84
N GLY A 341 2.61 -9.39 -5.21
CA GLY A 341 1.53 -9.10 -4.29
C GLY A 341 1.37 -10.18 -3.22
N VAL A 342 1.40 -11.46 -3.61
CA VAL A 342 1.37 -12.58 -2.67
C VAL A 342 2.49 -12.46 -1.62
N SER A 343 3.72 -12.19 -2.06
CA SER A 343 4.86 -11.95 -1.15
C SER A 343 4.64 -10.74 -0.23
N MET A 344 4.04 -9.67 -0.74
CA MET A 344 3.67 -8.50 0.07
C MET A 344 2.73 -8.87 1.22
N GLY A 345 1.65 -9.62 0.94
CA GLY A 345 0.69 -10.06 1.96
C GLY A 345 1.34 -10.93 3.03
N MET A 346 2.20 -11.87 2.61
CA MET A 346 2.92 -12.75 3.53
C MET A 346 3.94 -11.99 4.39
N SER A 347 4.55 -10.94 3.87
CA SER A 347 5.49 -10.07 4.61
C SER A 347 4.84 -9.46 5.86
N TRP A 348 3.63 -8.90 5.70
CA TRP A 348 2.89 -8.31 6.81
C TRP A 348 2.48 -9.34 7.86
N ALA A 349 2.02 -10.51 7.42
CA ALA A 349 1.67 -11.58 8.33
C ALA A 349 2.91 -12.11 9.09
N ALA A 350 4.05 -12.29 8.41
CA ALA A 350 5.30 -12.70 9.04
C ALA A 350 5.84 -11.65 10.02
N ALA A 351 5.75 -10.36 9.71
CA ALA A 351 6.14 -9.29 10.63
C ALA A 351 5.34 -9.34 11.95
N ASN A 352 4.05 -9.65 11.87
CA ASN A 352 3.19 -9.87 13.04
C ASN A 352 3.62 -11.11 13.84
N ASP A 353 3.86 -12.24 13.16
CA ASP A 353 4.26 -13.50 13.79
C ASP A 353 5.61 -13.39 14.52
N ILE A 354 6.58 -12.73 13.90
CA ILE A 354 7.96 -12.55 14.40
C ILE A 354 8.02 -11.54 15.54
N GLY A 355 7.24 -10.45 15.44
CA GLY A 355 7.23 -9.37 16.42
C GLY A 355 6.38 -9.64 17.66
N ARG A 356 5.29 -10.41 17.56
CA ARG A 356 4.33 -10.69 18.65
C ARG A 356 3.91 -9.41 19.41
N ASN A 357 4.31 -9.27 20.67
CA ASN A 357 4.03 -8.10 21.51
C ASN A 357 4.63 -6.80 20.93
N PHE A 358 5.65 -6.92 20.07
CA PHE A 358 6.28 -5.82 19.34
C PHE A 358 6.01 -5.88 17.82
N ALA A 359 4.93 -6.54 17.39
CA ALA A 359 4.52 -6.64 15.98
C ALA A 359 4.45 -5.28 15.28
N GLY A 360 3.96 -4.24 15.98
CA GLY A 360 3.94 -2.86 15.46
C GLY A 360 5.34 -2.33 15.16
N THR A 361 6.30 -2.51 16.07
CA THR A 361 7.70 -2.07 15.88
C THR A 361 8.39 -2.81 14.73
N VAL A 362 8.23 -4.14 14.66
CA VAL A 362 8.82 -4.96 13.59
C VAL A 362 8.20 -4.63 12.24
N SER A 363 6.88 -4.46 12.18
CA SER A 363 6.18 -4.04 10.97
C SER A 363 6.60 -2.63 10.53
N GLY A 364 6.81 -1.71 11.49
CA GLY A 364 7.33 -0.37 11.22
C GLY A 364 8.74 -0.39 10.61
N TRP A 365 9.64 -1.20 11.16
CA TRP A 365 11.00 -1.40 10.59
C TRP A 365 10.95 -1.98 9.17
N MET A 366 10.15 -3.03 8.96
CA MET A 366 9.93 -3.60 7.63
C MET A 366 9.41 -2.53 6.67
N ASN A 367 8.38 -1.78 7.09
CA ASN A 367 7.74 -0.78 6.25
C ASN A 367 8.68 0.38 5.91
N LEU A 368 9.53 0.83 6.84
CA LEU A 368 10.55 1.84 6.59
C LEU A 368 11.42 1.47 5.38
N TRP A 369 11.99 0.26 5.38
CA TRP A 369 12.80 -0.24 4.26
C TRP A 369 12.00 -0.41 2.98
N GLY A 370 10.73 -0.82 3.08
CA GLY A 370 9.80 -0.79 1.96
C GLY A 370 9.67 0.59 1.33
N ASN A 371 9.50 1.64 2.14
CA ASN A 371 9.41 3.01 1.63
C ASN A 371 10.73 3.50 1.04
N ILE A 372 11.89 3.08 1.56
CA ILE A 372 13.18 3.36 0.92
C ILE A 372 13.25 2.70 -0.47
N GLY A 373 12.76 1.46 -0.60
CA GLY A 373 12.62 0.79 -1.90
C GLY A 373 11.71 1.56 -2.85
N ALA A 374 10.54 1.98 -2.38
CA ALA A 374 9.60 2.79 -3.16
C ALA A 374 10.14 4.17 -3.55
N LEU A 375 10.98 4.77 -2.69
CA LEU A 375 11.66 6.05 -2.92
C LEU A 375 12.71 5.94 -4.03
N LEU A 376 13.56 4.92 -3.98
CA LEU A 376 14.67 4.77 -4.93
C LEU A 376 14.21 4.25 -6.30
N SER A 377 13.16 3.44 -6.31
CA SER A 377 12.74 2.68 -7.49
C SER A 377 12.40 3.55 -8.71
N PRO A 378 11.50 4.55 -8.64
CA PRO A 378 11.11 5.32 -9.82
C PRO A 378 12.27 6.08 -10.45
N PHE A 379 13.13 6.68 -9.63
CA PHE A 379 14.33 7.38 -10.09
C PHE A 379 15.32 6.42 -10.78
N LEU A 380 15.66 5.29 -10.13
CA LEU A 380 16.59 4.32 -10.69
C LEU A 380 16.05 3.69 -11.98
N ALA A 381 14.75 3.36 -12.03
CA ALA A 381 14.12 2.85 -13.24
C ALA A 381 14.21 3.86 -14.39
N GLY A 382 13.91 5.15 -14.14
CA GLY A 382 14.05 6.20 -15.16
C GLY A 382 15.49 6.34 -15.68
N ALA A 383 16.50 6.19 -14.81
CA ALA A 383 17.92 6.24 -15.18
C ALA A 383 18.37 5.00 -15.97
N LEU A 384 17.93 3.80 -15.57
CA LEU A 384 18.25 2.55 -16.23
C LEU A 384 17.57 2.45 -17.59
N VAL A 385 16.30 2.82 -17.72
CA VAL A 385 15.59 2.82 -19.01
C VAL A 385 16.25 3.77 -19.99
N ALA A 386 16.69 4.94 -19.54
CA ALA A 386 17.36 5.90 -20.39
C ALA A 386 18.72 5.43 -20.93
N SER A 387 19.43 4.56 -20.19
CA SER A 387 20.77 4.10 -20.56
C SER A 387 20.82 2.69 -21.16
N LEU A 388 19.95 1.78 -20.71
CA LEU A 388 19.95 0.36 -21.06
C LEU A 388 18.68 -0.10 -21.79
N GLY A 389 17.63 0.73 -21.84
CA GLY A 389 16.33 0.37 -22.39
C GLY A 389 15.46 -0.46 -21.45
N TRP A 390 14.21 -0.70 -21.86
CA TRP A 390 13.19 -1.38 -21.05
C TRP A 390 13.50 -2.85 -20.78
N THR A 391 13.87 -3.60 -21.82
CA THR A 391 14.17 -5.04 -21.73
C THR A 391 15.22 -5.32 -20.65
N MET A 392 16.37 -4.64 -20.72
CA MET A 392 17.45 -4.83 -19.74
C MET A 392 17.04 -4.34 -18.34
N THR A 393 16.33 -3.21 -18.24
CA THR A 393 15.87 -2.69 -16.95
C THR A 393 14.95 -3.69 -16.23
N PHE A 394 14.01 -4.30 -16.96
CA PHE A 394 13.10 -5.29 -16.37
C PHE A 394 13.85 -6.60 -16.05
N GLN A 395 14.75 -7.08 -16.91
CA GLN A 395 15.57 -8.26 -16.62
C GLN A 395 16.40 -8.09 -15.33
N LEU A 396 16.94 -6.89 -15.08
CA LEU A 396 17.69 -6.60 -13.86
C LEU A 396 16.85 -6.73 -12.58
N LEU A 397 15.51 -6.69 -12.65
CA LEU A 397 14.62 -6.92 -11.50
C LEU A 397 14.59 -8.38 -11.04
N ILE A 398 15.04 -9.33 -11.86
CA ILE A 398 15.13 -10.74 -11.50
C ILE A 398 16.14 -10.94 -10.36
N ILE A 399 17.26 -10.22 -10.40
CA ILE A 399 18.34 -10.31 -9.39
C ILE A 399 17.83 -9.99 -7.97
N PRO A 400 17.24 -8.80 -7.70
CA PRO A 400 16.72 -8.49 -6.38
C PRO A 400 15.56 -9.41 -5.98
N ALA A 401 14.74 -9.89 -6.92
CA ALA A 401 13.68 -10.86 -6.63
C ALA A 401 14.23 -12.21 -6.13
N VAL A 402 15.30 -12.72 -6.76
CA VAL A 402 15.99 -13.94 -6.31
C VAL A 402 16.64 -13.72 -4.94
N ILE A 403 17.26 -12.56 -4.71
CA ILE A 403 17.82 -12.19 -3.40
C ILE A 403 16.70 -12.18 -2.34
N ALA A 404 15.53 -11.59 -2.64
CA ALA A 404 14.40 -11.56 -1.73
C ALA A 404 13.85 -12.97 -1.41
N ALA A 405 13.79 -13.86 -2.41
CA ALA A 405 13.44 -15.27 -2.19
C ALA A 405 14.43 -15.97 -1.24
N ILE A 406 15.73 -15.70 -1.40
CA ILE A 406 16.77 -16.23 -0.50
C ILE A 406 16.61 -15.63 0.90
N LEU A 407 16.39 -14.31 1.02
CA LEU A 407 16.15 -13.65 2.30
C LEU A 407 14.98 -14.27 3.07
N TRP A 408 13.92 -14.71 2.37
CA TRP A 408 12.79 -15.38 2.99
C TRP A 408 13.15 -16.66 3.74
N LEU A 409 14.19 -17.40 3.32
CA LEU A 409 14.72 -18.56 4.05
C LEU A 409 15.20 -18.16 5.47
N PHE A 410 15.59 -16.91 5.66
CA PHE A 410 16.11 -16.39 6.93
C PHE A 410 15.07 -15.63 7.78
N VAL A 411 13.89 -15.34 7.23
CA VAL A 411 12.81 -14.64 7.95
C VAL A 411 12.29 -15.47 9.13
N SER A 412 12.32 -16.80 9.05
CA SER A 412 11.96 -17.73 10.15
C SER A 412 10.74 -17.31 11.01
N PRO A 413 9.53 -17.20 10.44
CA PRO A 413 8.33 -16.74 11.17
C PRO A 413 7.94 -17.58 12.40
N ASP A 414 8.45 -18.81 12.48
CA ASP A 414 8.25 -19.71 13.61
C ASP A 414 8.99 -19.26 14.88
N LYS A 415 10.04 -18.45 14.74
CA LYS A 415 10.91 -18.02 15.83
C LYS A 415 10.69 -16.54 16.11
N PRO A 416 9.97 -16.17 17.19
CA PRO A 416 9.83 -14.76 17.55
C PRO A 416 11.20 -14.14 17.89
N LEU A 417 11.36 -12.84 17.68
CA LEU A 417 12.63 -12.15 17.95
C LEU A 417 13.02 -12.21 19.43
N ILE A 418 12.02 -12.11 20.29
CA ILE A 418 12.13 -12.24 21.74
C ILE A 418 11.53 -13.58 22.14
N LYS A 419 12.26 -14.34 22.95
CA LYS A 419 11.72 -15.53 23.58
C LYS A 419 10.81 -15.06 24.73
N ASP A 420 9.54 -15.45 24.71
CA ASP A 420 8.68 -15.29 25.88
C ASP A 420 9.21 -16.19 27.00
N GLU A 421 9.88 -15.59 28.00
CA GLU A 421 10.35 -16.30 29.22
C GLU A 421 9.18 -16.94 30.00
N SER A 422 7.94 -16.52 29.74
CA SER A 422 6.72 -17.05 30.38
C SER A 422 6.32 -18.46 29.92
N ARG A 423 6.98 -19.05 28.92
CA ARG A 423 6.75 -20.44 28.50
C ARG A 423 7.71 -21.48 29.11
N GLU A 424 8.76 -21.05 29.82
CA GLU A 424 9.68 -21.99 30.49
C GLU A 424 9.21 -22.40 31.89
N LEU A 425 8.04 -21.93 32.34
CA LEU A 425 7.44 -22.26 33.65
C LEU A 425 6.19 -23.16 33.56
N LYS A 426 6.02 -23.96 32.50
CA LYS A 426 4.96 -24.97 32.43
C LYS A 426 5.48 -26.36 32.10
#